data_AF-A0A1H0EF24-F1
#
_entry.id   AF-A0A1H0EF24-F1
#
_cell.length_a   1.000
_cell.length_b   1.000
_cell.length_c   1.000
_cell.angle_alpha   90.00
_cell.angle_beta   90.00
_cell.angle_gamma   90.00
#
_symmetry.space_group_name_H-M   'P 1'
#
loop_
_entity.id
_entity.type
_entity.pdbx_description
1 polymer ?
#
loop_
_entity_poly.entity_id
_entity_poly.type
_entity_poly.pdbx_seq_one_letter_code
_entity_poly.pdbx_strand_id
1 'polypeptide(L)'
;MATNTKTTDYQLHLKGFVGGYDFDAGYVDYVLSKNEGKEVRVLIDSLGGRSNTALSIFSAFKRHGNVNVHFVGMNASAATIASLGAKRITMDSSAMYLVHKCSVGFLEWGQMNSDDLQALIDNIEHQKADLDKLDANIAQMYATRCKKDKADLLDLMKQGGWLTAEEALAWGFVDELTDYEGEDAPVLTDTMANAMSAAGIPVPNMPISPKLPTMSKQDQSAFMKFLSALTQYFSTSKHQESINSQTINPMKKIFTSICAILSCEHLLSQDGKITLDDAQLDTIESAISADKQTINDLNAEIQTLKTEKQTLSDANAQLQNEVNTLKQKPGDTTAHVVNDQHQQQRTEKTEAEEYFESRASAQSLFDSLP
;
A
#
# COMPACT_ATOMS: atom_id res chain seq x y z
N MET A 1 35.87 30.82 9.69
CA MET A 1 34.40 30.95 9.63
C MET A 1 33.85 30.31 10.89
N ALA A 2 32.97 30.99 11.64
CA ALA A 2 32.48 30.49 12.91
C ALA A 2 31.47 29.35 12.65
N THR A 3 31.83 28.13 13.03
CA THR A 3 30.94 26.96 13.01
C THR A 3 29.86 27.15 14.06
N ASN A 4 28.67 27.55 13.61
CA ASN A 4 27.51 27.78 14.45
C ASN A 4 26.80 26.45 14.70
N THR A 5 27.39 25.56 15.50
CA THR A 5 26.68 24.40 16.06
C THR A 5 25.71 24.89 17.13
N LYS A 6 24.62 25.56 16.71
CA LYS A 6 23.47 25.78 17.58
C LYS A 6 22.80 24.42 17.79
N THR A 7 22.91 23.89 18.99
CA THR A 7 21.98 22.88 19.50
C THR A 7 20.58 23.47 19.35
N THR A 8 19.85 23.02 18.32
CA THR A 8 18.52 23.54 18.02
C THR A 8 17.55 22.80 18.93
N ASP A 9 17.09 23.47 19.98
CA ASP A 9 16.10 22.91 20.90
C ASP A 9 14.74 22.77 20.18
N TYR A 10 14.29 21.53 19.99
CA TYR A 10 13.01 21.19 19.39
C TYR A 10 12.00 20.89 20.51
N GLN A 11 10.84 21.55 20.48
CA GLN A 11 9.80 21.34 21.50
C GLN A 11 8.91 20.13 21.13
N LEU A 12 8.87 19.77 19.84
CA LEU A 12 8.14 18.61 19.35
C LEU A 12 9.07 17.74 18.49
N HIS A 13 9.05 16.44 18.77
CA HIS A 13 9.66 15.42 17.92
C HIS A 13 8.53 14.52 17.42
N LEU A 14 8.16 14.68 16.16
CA LEU A 14 7.08 13.92 15.54
C LEU A 14 7.70 12.83 14.68
N LYS A 15 7.82 11.64 15.25
CA LYS A 15 8.51 10.50 14.62
C LYS A 15 7.57 9.32 14.40
N GLY A 16 7.85 8.53 13.38
CA GLY A 16 7.10 7.29 13.12
C GLY A 16 5.73 7.55 12.51
N PHE A 17 4.72 6.76 12.89
CA PHE A 17 3.41 6.74 12.23
C PHE A 17 2.52 7.91 12.69
N VAL A 18 1.96 8.66 11.73
CA VAL A 18 1.01 9.77 12.00
C VAL A 18 -0.29 9.22 12.60
N GLY A 19 -0.59 9.62 13.84
CA GLY A 19 -1.66 9.06 14.67
C GLY A 19 -1.21 7.93 15.59
N GLY A 20 0.09 7.62 15.62
CA GLY A 20 0.73 6.80 16.63
C GLY A 20 1.12 7.61 17.87
N TYR A 21 1.73 6.95 18.85
CA TYR A 21 2.08 7.55 20.15
C TYR A 21 3.01 8.78 20.03
N ASP A 22 4.02 8.71 19.15
CA ASP A 22 5.02 9.78 18.95
C ASP A 22 4.62 10.82 17.89
N PHE A 23 3.41 10.71 17.32
CA PHE A 23 2.90 11.64 16.30
C PHE A 23 1.38 11.78 16.46
N ASP A 24 0.95 12.13 17.67
CA ASP A 24 -0.44 12.29 18.08
C ASP A 24 -0.90 13.76 18.08
N ALA A 25 -2.15 14.00 17.65
CA ALA A 25 -2.72 15.35 17.59
C ALA A 25 -2.96 15.95 18.98
N GLY A 26 -3.37 15.14 19.96
CA GLY A 26 -3.59 15.61 21.34
C GLY A 26 -2.29 16.04 22.02
N TYR A 27 -1.21 15.28 21.81
CA TYR A 27 0.12 15.67 22.28
C TYR A 27 0.61 16.97 21.62
N VAL A 28 0.41 17.11 20.30
CA VAL A 28 0.72 18.36 19.60
C VAL A 28 -0.05 19.53 20.18
N ASP A 29 -1.37 19.42 20.33
CA ASP A 29 -2.21 20.47 20.92
C ASP A 29 -1.75 20.83 22.34
N TYR A 30 -1.40 19.82 23.16
CA TYR A 30 -0.84 20.04 24.49
C TYR A 30 0.42 20.89 24.44
N VAL A 31 1.41 20.53 23.62
CA VAL A 31 2.68 21.28 23.55
C VAL A 31 2.48 22.68 22.98
N LEU A 32 1.63 22.84 21.97
CA LEU A 32 1.29 24.16 21.42
C LEU A 32 0.63 25.06 22.47
N SER A 33 -0.29 24.51 23.29
CA SER A 33 -0.94 25.27 24.38
C SER A 33 0.05 25.72 25.47
N LYS A 34 1.15 24.99 25.67
CA LYS A 34 2.22 25.39 26.61
C LYS A 34 3.15 26.47 26.06
N ASN A 35 3.06 26.76 24.76
CA ASN A 35 3.95 27.68 24.06
C ASN A 35 3.20 28.81 23.36
N GLU A 36 2.00 29.17 23.83
CA GLU A 36 1.22 30.27 23.27
C GLU A 36 2.04 31.57 23.13
N GLY A 37 2.00 32.16 21.94
CA GLY A 37 2.73 33.39 21.61
C GLY A 37 4.24 33.22 21.46
N LYS A 38 4.78 32.01 21.60
CA LYS A 38 6.21 31.70 21.40
C LYS A 38 6.45 30.98 20.08
N GLU A 39 7.71 30.89 19.68
CA GLU A 39 8.11 30.03 18.56
C GLU A 39 8.11 28.57 19.03
N VAL A 40 7.54 27.67 18.23
CA VAL A 40 7.60 26.22 18.45
C VAL A 40 8.36 25.59 17.29
N ARG A 41 9.45 24.89 17.58
CA ARG A 41 10.25 24.13 16.62
C ARG A 41 9.87 22.66 16.68
N VAL A 42 9.63 22.09 15.52
CA VAL A 42 9.13 20.73 15.35
C VAL A 42 10.11 19.98 14.46
N LEU A 43 10.64 18.87 14.97
CA LEU A 43 11.42 17.91 14.20
C LEU A 43 10.46 16.84 13.64
N ILE A 44 10.50 16.59 12.34
CA ILE A 44 9.70 15.53 11.70
C ILE A 44 10.60 14.52 10.99
N ASP A 45 10.35 13.24 11.26
CA ASP A 45 10.94 12.07 10.61
C ASP A 45 9.88 10.96 10.54
N SER A 46 9.11 10.95 9.44
CA SER A 46 7.90 10.14 9.36
C SER A 46 7.51 9.79 7.93
N LEU A 47 7.21 8.50 7.72
CA LEU A 47 6.67 7.97 6.47
C LEU A 47 5.16 8.24 6.30
N GLY A 48 4.54 8.97 7.23
CA GLY A 48 3.12 9.30 7.20
C GLY A 48 2.25 8.37 8.04
N GLY A 49 0.98 8.23 7.66
CA GLY A 49 -0.03 7.54 8.45
C GLY A 49 -1.42 8.10 8.19
N ARG A 50 -2.17 8.40 9.25
CA ARG A 50 -3.58 8.78 9.13
C ARG A 50 -3.77 10.22 8.64
N SER A 51 -4.41 10.39 7.48
CA SER A 51 -4.67 11.71 6.88
C SER A 51 -5.53 12.64 7.76
N ASN A 52 -6.48 12.09 8.51
CA ASN A 52 -7.31 12.88 9.43
C ASN A 52 -6.48 13.51 10.57
N THR A 53 -5.57 12.74 11.19
CA THR A 53 -4.65 13.25 12.21
C THR A 53 -3.74 14.34 11.63
N ALA A 54 -3.22 14.14 10.42
CA ALA A 54 -2.41 15.15 9.75
C ALA A 54 -3.16 16.46 9.51
N LEU A 55 -4.42 16.41 9.07
CA LEU A 55 -5.26 17.60 8.87
C LEU A 55 -5.57 18.33 10.19
N SER A 56 -5.74 17.59 11.28
CA SER A 56 -5.89 18.18 12.62
C SER A 56 -4.61 18.92 13.05
N ILE A 57 -3.44 18.29 12.89
CA ILE A 57 -2.14 18.89 13.22
C ILE A 57 -1.84 20.10 12.32
N PHE A 58 -2.11 20.01 11.01
CA PHE A 58 -2.05 21.13 10.08
C PHE A 58 -2.85 22.32 10.60
N SER A 59 -4.10 22.07 11.02
CA SER A 59 -4.98 23.12 11.54
C SER A 59 -4.46 23.69 12.86
N ALA A 60 -3.91 22.86 13.75
CA ALA A 60 -3.31 23.28 15.01
C ALA A 60 -2.08 24.18 14.79
N PHE A 61 -1.16 23.78 13.91
CA PHE A 61 0.01 24.58 13.54
C PHE A 61 -0.40 25.93 12.95
N LYS A 62 -1.38 25.93 12.04
CA LYS A 62 -1.87 27.16 11.41
C LYS A 62 -2.54 28.10 12.41
N ARG A 63 -3.28 27.54 13.39
CA ARG A 63 -3.94 28.30 14.46
C ARG A 63 -2.93 28.92 15.43
N HIS A 64 -1.86 28.19 15.73
CA HIS A 64 -0.76 28.69 16.56
C HIS A 64 0.04 29.79 15.84
N GLY A 65 0.23 29.67 14.52
CA GLY A 65 0.74 30.73 13.65
C GLY A 65 2.26 30.98 13.72
N ASN A 66 2.98 30.41 14.68
CA ASN A 66 4.43 30.54 14.82
C ASN A 66 5.13 29.20 15.06
N VAL A 67 4.83 28.22 14.22
CA VAL A 67 5.45 26.88 14.21
C VAL A 67 6.48 26.80 13.09
N ASN A 68 7.69 26.31 13.38
CA ASN A 68 8.73 26.03 12.41
C ASN A 68 8.99 24.52 12.37
N VAL A 69 8.79 23.91 11.21
CA VAL A 69 9.05 22.48 10.98
C VAL A 69 10.43 22.31 10.38
N HIS A 70 11.11 21.24 10.81
CA HIS A 70 12.37 20.79 10.27
C HIS A 70 12.28 19.31 9.94
N PHE A 71 12.52 18.98 8.67
CA PHE A 71 12.48 17.63 8.15
C PHE A 71 13.86 16.98 8.15
N VAL A 72 13.93 15.78 8.71
CA VAL A 72 15.14 14.96 8.74
C VAL A 72 14.81 13.54 8.30
N GLY A 73 15.78 12.76 7.84
CA GLY A 73 15.54 11.37 7.47
C GLY A 73 14.61 11.22 6.28
N MET A 74 13.47 10.52 6.46
CA MET A 74 12.54 10.20 5.37
C MET A 74 11.13 10.68 5.69
N ASN A 75 10.64 11.63 4.90
CA ASN A 75 9.37 12.32 5.16
C ASN A 75 8.37 12.10 4.04
N ALA A 76 7.23 11.50 4.35
CA ALA A 76 6.24 11.14 3.34
C ALA A 76 4.79 11.36 3.79
N SER A 77 3.92 11.48 2.79
CA SER A 77 2.47 11.26 2.93
C SER A 77 1.82 12.16 4.00
N ALA A 78 1.12 11.60 4.99
CA ALA A 78 0.43 12.37 6.01
C ALA A 78 1.36 13.34 6.80
N ALA A 79 2.64 13.01 6.95
CA ALA A 79 3.60 13.89 7.64
C ALA A 79 3.85 15.19 6.86
N THR A 80 3.94 15.08 5.53
CA THR A 80 4.12 16.22 4.64
C THR A 80 2.87 17.08 4.53
N ILE A 81 1.68 16.53 4.80
CA ILE A 81 0.42 17.29 4.90
C ILE A 81 0.38 18.09 6.21
N ALA A 82 0.76 17.47 7.33
CA ALA A 82 0.76 18.10 8.65
C ALA A 82 1.68 19.34 8.68
N SER A 83 2.85 19.26 8.05
CA SER A 83 3.82 20.36 8.02
C SER A 83 3.33 21.60 7.28
N LEU A 84 2.37 21.49 6.36
CA LEU A 84 1.86 22.63 5.56
C LEU A 84 1.21 23.72 6.42
N GLY A 85 0.86 23.42 7.67
CA GLY A 85 0.30 24.37 8.63
C GLY A 85 1.37 25.22 9.32
N ALA A 86 2.64 24.85 9.19
CA ALA A 86 3.75 25.58 9.76
C ALA A 86 3.99 26.90 9.03
N LYS A 87 4.56 27.87 9.75
CA LYS A 87 4.94 29.17 9.22
C LYS A 87 6.20 29.08 8.35
N ARG A 88 7.12 28.20 8.74
CA ARG A 88 8.38 27.93 8.03
C ARG A 88 8.65 26.43 8.04
N ILE A 89 9.11 25.90 6.91
CA ILE A 89 9.48 24.50 6.75
C ILE A 89 10.90 24.46 6.22
N THR A 90 11.76 23.75 6.95
CA THR A 90 13.18 23.57 6.64
C THR A 90 13.45 22.08 6.50
N MET A 91 14.51 21.70 5.80
CA MET A 91 14.81 20.30 5.53
C MET A 91 16.31 20.08 5.42
N ASP A 92 16.81 19.01 6.04
CA ASP A 92 18.21 18.65 5.86
C ASP A 92 18.49 18.28 4.41
N SER A 93 19.65 18.71 3.90
CA SER A 93 20.08 18.40 2.53
C SER A 93 20.20 16.89 2.28
N SER A 94 20.40 16.11 3.34
CA SER A 94 20.43 14.65 3.27
C SER A 94 19.02 14.03 3.23
N ALA A 95 17.98 14.72 3.69
CA ALA A 95 16.65 14.15 3.86
C ALA A 95 15.92 13.88 2.52
N MET A 96 14.90 13.03 2.57
CA MET A 96 14.01 12.77 1.43
C MET A 96 12.56 13.20 1.71
N TYR A 97 11.87 13.61 0.66
CA TYR A 97 10.48 14.07 0.71
C TYR A 97 9.62 13.30 -0.29
N LEU A 98 8.43 12.83 0.10
CA LEU A 98 7.55 12.09 -0.81
C LEU A 98 6.09 12.53 -0.68
N VAL A 99 5.48 12.79 -1.83
CA VAL A 99 4.04 12.99 -1.98
C VAL A 99 3.46 11.86 -2.81
N HIS A 100 2.28 11.39 -2.45
CA HIS A 100 1.56 10.38 -3.22
C HIS A 100 0.05 10.53 -3.04
N LYS A 101 -0.74 9.87 -3.90
CA LYS A 101 -2.19 9.75 -3.75
C LYS A 101 -2.56 9.01 -2.47
N CYS A 102 -3.63 9.44 -1.82
CA CYS A 102 -4.17 8.77 -0.66
C CYS A 102 -4.55 7.33 -0.98
N SER A 103 -4.30 6.45 -0.02
CA SER A 103 -4.61 5.03 -0.11
C SER A 103 -5.47 4.61 1.07
N VAL A 104 -6.24 3.56 0.86
CA VAL A 104 -6.95 2.84 1.91
C VAL A 104 -6.48 1.38 1.86
N GLY A 105 -6.22 0.80 3.03
CA GLY A 105 -5.94 -0.63 3.11
C GLY A 105 -7.22 -1.42 2.81
N PHE A 106 -7.14 -2.38 1.91
CA PHE A 106 -8.26 -3.24 1.55
C PHE A 106 -7.85 -4.70 1.66
N LEU A 107 -8.55 -5.46 2.50
CA LEU A 107 -8.36 -6.90 2.72
C LEU A 107 -9.73 -7.52 2.89
N GLU A 108 -10.07 -8.49 2.03
CA GLU A 108 -11.32 -9.23 2.08
C GLU A 108 -11.00 -10.73 2.13
N TRP A 109 -11.60 -11.46 3.06
CA TRP A 109 -11.36 -12.90 3.28
C TRP A 109 -12.69 -13.61 3.53
N GLY A 110 -13.13 -14.42 2.57
CA GLY A 110 -14.39 -15.15 2.72
C GLY A 110 -14.87 -15.78 1.41
N GLN A 111 -16.10 -16.28 1.43
CA GLN A 111 -16.84 -16.70 0.24
C GLN A 111 -17.95 -15.69 0.00
N MET A 112 -18.09 -15.21 -1.24
CA MET A 112 -19.09 -14.22 -1.64
C MET A 112 -19.91 -14.78 -2.80
N ASN A 113 -21.23 -14.65 -2.73
CA ASN A 113 -22.11 -14.96 -3.86
C ASN A 113 -22.19 -13.75 -4.83
N SER A 114 -22.97 -13.88 -5.90
CA SER A 114 -23.08 -12.82 -6.92
C SER A 114 -23.54 -11.47 -6.36
N ASP A 115 -24.48 -11.47 -5.41
CA ASP A 115 -25.02 -10.24 -4.84
C ASP A 115 -24.02 -9.59 -3.88
N ASP A 116 -23.29 -10.41 -3.10
CA ASP A 116 -22.21 -9.95 -2.22
C ASP A 116 -21.07 -9.29 -3.03
N LEU A 117 -20.71 -9.88 -4.18
CA LEU A 117 -19.71 -9.32 -5.08
C LEU A 117 -20.15 -7.97 -5.67
N GLN A 118 -21.43 -7.83 -6.05
CA GLN A 118 -21.93 -6.55 -6.53
C GLN A 118 -21.91 -5.47 -5.45
N ALA A 119 -22.32 -5.80 -4.22
CA ALA A 119 -22.25 -4.87 -3.09
C ALA A 119 -20.81 -4.44 -2.76
N LEU A 120 -19.85 -5.35 -2.91
CA LEU A 120 -18.43 -5.05 -2.74
C LEU A 120 -17.91 -4.09 -3.82
N ILE A 121 -18.30 -4.30 -5.08
CA ILE A 121 -17.94 -3.39 -6.19
C ILE A 121 -18.45 -1.99 -5.90
N ASP A 122 -19.74 -1.86 -5.57
CA ASP A 122 -20.36 -0.57 -5.27
C ASP A 122 -19.64 0.14 -4.10
N ASN A 123 -19.23 -0.62 -3.08
CA ASN A 123 -18.47 -0.09 -1.95
C ASN A 123 -17.08 0.40 -2.36
N ILE A 124 -16.34 -0.39 -3.15
CA ILE A 124 -15.01 -0.02 -3.65
C ILE A 124 -15.09 1.20 -4.57
N GLU A 125 -16.10 1.29 -5.43
CA GLU A 125 -16.34 2.47 -6.27
C GLU A 125 -16.59 3.73 -5.42
N HIS A 126 -17.39 3.60 -4.36
CA HIS A 126 -17.60 4.68 -3.40
C HIS A 126 -16.30 5.09 -2.69
N GLN A 127 -15.52 4.12 -2.19
CA GLN A 127 -14.23 4.39 -1.55
C GLN A 127 -13.25 5.09 -2.50
N LYS A 128 -13.18 4.64 -3.76
CA LYS A 128 -12.36 5.30 -4.79
C LYS A 128 -12.81 6.75 -5.00
N ALA A 129 -14.12 7.00 -5.12
CA ALA A 129 -14.65 8.35 -5.30
C ALA A 129 -14.31 9.27 -4.11
N ASP A 130 -14.28 8.75 -2.89
CA ASP A 130 -13.85 9.51 -1.71
C ASP A 130 -12.35 9.77 -1.68
N LEU A 131 -11.52 8.79 -2.08
CA LEU A 131 -10.08 9.00 -2.26
C LEU A 131 -9.79 10.06 -3.32
N ASP A 132 -10.51 10.07 -4.45
CA ASP A 132 -10.35 11.09 -5.49
C ASP A 132 -10.66 12.51 -4.96
N LYS A 133 -11.67 12.65 -4.10
CA LYS A 133 -11.98 13.93 -3.42
C LYS A 133 -10.88 14.32 -2.44
N LEU A 134 -10.35 13.37 -1.68
CA LEU A 134 -9.28 13.62 -0.71
C LEU A 134 -7.98 14.03 -1.42
N ASP A 135 -7.62 13.34 -2.50
CA ASP A 135 -6.51 13.69 -3.38
C ASP A 135 -6.65 15.11 -3.93
N ALA A 136 -7.83 15.46 -4.43
CA ALA A 136 -8.11 16.79 -4.96
C ALA A 136 -8.01 17.89 -3.88
N ASN A 137 -8.31 17.58 -2.63
CA ASN A 137 -8.16 18.49 -1.49
C ASN A 137 -6.68 18.68 -1.12
N ILE A 138 -5.95 17.58 -0.96
CA ILE A 138 -4.52 17.58 -0.60
C ILE A 138 -3.68 18.25 -1.69
N ALA A 139 -3.96 17.95 -2.96
CA ALA A 139 -3.31 18.63 -4.10
C ALA A 139 -3.52 20.14 -4.05
N GLN A 140 -4.71 20.61 -3.63
CA GLN A 140 -4.96 22.05 -3.44
C GLN A 140 -4.14 22.64 -2.29
N MET A 141 -3.95 21.89 -1.20
CA MET A 141 -3.11 22.32 -0.08
C MET A 141 -1.65 22.45 -0.52
N TYR A 142 -1.13 21.45 -1.25
CA TYR A 142 0.22 21.50 -1.81
C TYR A 142 0.38 22.61 -2.84
N ALA A 143 -0.59 22.81 -3.73
CA ALA A 143 -0.59 23.89 -4.72
C ALA A 143 -0.51 25.27 -4.06
N THR A 144 -1.26 25.46 -2.98
CA THR A 144 -1.23 26.70 -2.19
C THR A 144 0.14 26.94 -1.58
N ARG A 145 0.78 25.88 -1.05
CA ARG A 145 2.12 25.95 -0.45
C ARG A 145 3.20 26.24 -1.50
N CYS A 146 3.20 25.46 -2.58
CA CYS A 146 4.19 25.49 -3.65
C CYS A 146 4.02 26.69 -4.60
N LYS A 147 2.86 27.35 -4.56
CA LYS A 147 2.45 28.40 -5.50
C LYS A 147 2.49 27.91 -6.95
N LYS A 148 1.98 26.70 -7.18
CA LYS A 148 1.89 26.01 -8.48
C LYS A 148 0.46 25.59 -8.78
N ASP A 149 0.21 25.09 -9.99
CA ASP A 149 -1.13 24.63 -10.37
C ASP A 149 -1.50 23.34 -9.64
N LYS A 150 -2.78 23.21 -9.29
CA LYS A 150 -3.30 22.01 -8.62
C LYS A 150 -3.16 20.75 -9.48
N ALA A 151 -3.31 20.86 -10.81
CA ALA A 151 -3.15 19.73 -11.72
C ALA A 151 -1.72 19.18 -11.67
N ASP A 152 -0.71 20.05 -11.68
CA ASP A 152 0.70 19.64 -11.59
C ASP A 152 0.98 18.88 -10.29
N LEU A 153 0.40 19.33 -9.16
CA LEU A 153 0.55 18.64 -7.88
C LEU A 153 -0.19 17.31 -7.85
N LEU A 154 -1.36 17.22 -8.49
CA LEU A 154 -2.10 15.97 -8.60
C LEU A 154 -1.35 14.94 -9.46
N ASP A 155 -0.72 15.39 -10.55
CA ASP A 155 0.12 14.55 -11.39
C ASP A 155 1.38 14.10 -10.66
N LEU A 156 2.02 14.98 -9.89
CA LEU A 156 3.14 14.63 -9.01
C LEU A 156 2.73 13.59 -7.96
N MET A 157 1.58 13.78 -7.30
CA MET A 157 1.03 12.80 -6.34
C MET A 157 0.71 11.45 -7.02
N LYS A 158 0.28 11.47 -8.28
CA LYS A 158 -0.01 10.26 -9.05
C LYS A 158 1.28 9.53 -9.47
N GLN A 159 2.31 10.26 -9.88
CA GLN A 159 3.62 9.69 -10.17
C GLN A 159 4.22 9.07 -8.90
N GLY A 160 4.06 9.75 -7.76
CA GLY A 160 4.69 9.36 -6.51
C GLY A 160 6.21 9.39 -6.60
N GLY A 161 6.86 8.70 -5.67
CA GLY A 161 8.32 8.61 -5.64
C GLY A 161 8.97 9.67 -4.75
N TRP A 162 10.23 9.41 -4.42
CA TRP A 162 10.99 10.26 -3.52
C TRP A 162 11.63 11.42 -4.27
N LEU A 163 11.49 12.60 -3.68
CA LEU A 163 12.20 13.82 -4.04
C LEU A 163 13.40 13.99 -3.12
N THR A 164 14.51 14.42 -3.71
CA THR A 164 15.65 14.98 -2.98
C THR A 164 15.27 16.27 -2.27
N ALA A 165 16.10 16.71 -1.32
CA ALA A 165 15.92 17.97 -0.63
C ALA A 165 15.90 19.16 -1.62
N GLU A 166 16.77 19.15 -2.63
CA GLU A 166 16.82 20.19 -3.66
C GLU A 166 15.56 20.19 -4.54
N GLU A 167 15.05 19.02 -4.91
CA GLU A 167 13.78 18.92 -5.66
C GLU A 167 12.61 19.40 -4.81
N ALA A 168 12.55 19.03 -3.52
CA ALA A 168 11.51 19.49 -2.61
C ALA A 168 11.52 21.02 -2.45
N LEU A 169 12.71 21.62 -2.40
CA LEU A 169 12.90 23.07 -2.39
C LEU A 169 12.45 23.69 -3.72
N ALA A 170 12.86 23.12 -4.86
CA ALA A 170 12.49 23.60 -6.19
C ALA A 170 10.98 23.52 -6.46
N TRP A 171 10.31 22.52 -5.90
CA TRP A 171 8.86 22.40 -5.92
C TRP A 171 8.19 23.43 -5.00
N GLY A 172 8.87 23.92 -3.97
CA GLY A 172 8.34 24.88 -3.00
C GLY A 172 7.63 24.24 -1.81
N PHE A 173 7.89 22.95 -1.54
CA PHE A 173 7.39 22.28 -0.33
C PHE A 173 8.07 22.81 0.93
N VAL A 174 9.39 23.06 0.82
CA VAL A 174 10.25 23.57 1.88
C VAL A 174 10.75 24.97 1.51
N ASP A 175 11.08 25.79 2.52
CA ASP A 175 11.56 27.16 2.32
C ASP A 175 13.09 27.23 2.21
N GLU A 176 13.80 26.33 2.89
CA GLU A 176 15.26 26.31 2.93
C GLU A 176 15.81 24.93 3.25
N LEU A 177 17.05 24.72 2.84
CA LEU A 177 17.84 23.55 3.20
C LEU A 177 18.86 23.88 4.28
N THR A 178 19.16 22.88 5.10
CA THR A 178 20.14 22.94 6.18
C THR A 178 21.24 21.91 5.93
N ASP A 179 22.48 22.36 6.09
CA ASP A 179 23.66 21.50 6.06
C ASP A 179 24.24 21.40 7.47
N TYR A 180 24.34 20.18 7.99
CA TYR A 180 25.10 19.88 9.20
C TYR A 180 26.40 19.15 8.81
N GLU A 181 27.56 19.67 9.24
CA GLU A 181 28.84 19.01 9.00
C GLU A 181 28.86 17.65 9.72
N GLY A 182 28.98 16.55 8.95
CA GLY A 182 29.11 15.20 9.48
C GLY A 182 27.81 14.39 9.58
N GLU A 183 26.70 14.84 8.98
CA GLU A 183 25.52 14.00 8.83
C GLU A 183 25.65 13.04 7.65
N ASP A 184 25.61 11.74 7.95
CA ASP A 184 25.57 10.68 6.94
C ASP A 184 24.21 10.69 6.23
N ALA A 185 24.21 10.37 4.92
CA ALA A 185 22.98 10.23 4.13
C ALA A 185 21.97 9.29 4.84
N PRO A 186 20.66 9.60 4.79
CA PRO A 186 19.64 8.78 5.45
C PRO A 186 19.71 7.36 4.93
N VAL A 187 19.61 6.40 5.85
CA VAL A 187 19.80 5.01 5.50
C VAL A 187 18.51 4.23 5.67
N LEU A 188 18.17 3.45 4.64
CA LEU A 188 16.99 2.60 4.65
C LEU A 188 17.15 1.50 5.70
N THR A 189 16.30 1.51 6.73
CA THR A 189 16.22 0.41 7.72
C THR A 189 15.12 -0.59 7.32
N ASP A 190 15.21 -1.83 7.77
CA ASP A 190 14.19 -2.87 7.48
C ASP A 190 12.79 -2.45 7.97
N THR A 191 12.71 -1.77 9.12
CA THR A 191 11.45 -1.24 9.65
C THR A 191 10.87 -0.15 8.73
N MET A 192 11.72 0.72 8.17
CA MET A 192 11.31 1.74 7.22
C MET A 192 10.88 1.12 5.89
N ALA A 193 11.61 0.11 5.39
CA ALA A 193 11.25 -0.62 4.18
C ALA A 193 9.89 -1.33 4.32
N ASN A 194 9.65 -2.00 5.45
CA ASN A 194 8.36 -2.63 5.74
C ASN A 194 7.23 -1.61 5.86
N ALA A 195 7.46 -0.48 6.53
CA ALA A 195 6.47 0.58 6.62
C ALA A 195 6.15 1.21 5.26
N MET A 196 7.15 1.41 4.39
CA MET A 196 6.95 1.87 3.01
C MET A 196 6.12 0.87 2.21
N SER A 197 6.47 -0.42 2.27
CA SER A 197 5.74 -1.48 1.58
C SER A 197 4.29 -1.56 2.06
N ALA A 198 4.04 -1.49 3.37
CA ALA A 198 2.70 -1.51 3.94
C ALA A 198 1.87 -0.27 3.55
N ALA A 199 2.53 0.88 3.36
CA ALA A 199 1.90 2.13 2.94
C ALA A 199 1.73 2.27 1.42
N GLY A 200 2.24 1.32 0.62
CA GLY A 200 2.27 1.43 -0.85
C GLY A 200 3.23 2.51 -1.36
N ILE A 201 4.21 2.91 -0.55
CA ILE A 201 5.21 3.91 -0.87
C ILE A 201 6.39 3.22 -1.58
N PRO A 202 6.84 3.71 -2.75
CA PRO A 202 7.98 3.12 -3.44
C PRO A 202 9.26 3.21 -2.59
N VAL A 203 10.03 2.14 -2.52
CA VAL A 203 11.31 2.12 -1.80
C VAL A 203 12.35 2.89 -2.64
N PRO A 204 13.04 3.90 -2.07
CA PRO A 204 14.08 4.62 -2.81
C PRO A 204 15.32 3.74 -2.97
N ASN A 205 16.02 3.95 -4.08
CA ASN A 205 17.26 3.24 -4.38
C ASN A 205 18.42 3.87 -3.60
N MET A 206 18.47 3.65 -2.29
CA MET A 206 19.51 4.12 -1.38
C MET A 206 20.39 2.96 -0.88
N PRO A 207 21.67 3.21 -0.54
CA PRO A 207 22.50 2.21 0.10
C PRO A 207 21.87 1.75 1.42
N ILE A 208 21.71 0.44 1.60
CA ILE A 208 21.20 -0.16 2.84
C ILE A 208 22.26 0.00 3.93
N SER A 209 21.86 0.36 5.15
CA SER A 209 22.81 0.57 6.25
C SER A 209 23.36 -0.76 6.71
N PRO A 210 24.69 -0.97 6.73
CA PRO A 210 25.27 -2.11 7.42
C PRO A 210 25.37 -1.87 8.94
N LYS A 211 24.74 -0.82 9.51
CA LYS A 211 24.90 -0.42 10.91
C LYS A 211 23.58 -0.08 11.61
N LEU A 212 22.85 -1.13 11.99
CA LEU A 212 22.31 -1.27 13.35
C LEU A 212 23.13 -2.41 13.99
N PRO A 213 23.33 -2.55 15.32
CA PRO A 213 24.06 -3.70 15.83
C PRO A 213 23.37 -4.92 15.23
N THR A 214 24.12 -5.74 14.51
CA THR A 214 23.65 -7.07 14.11
C THR A 214 22.90 -7.61 15.31
N MET A 215 21.56 -7.71 15.24
CA MET A 215 20.78 -8.20 16.37
C MET A 215 21.49 -9.47 16.78
N SER A 216 21.93 -9.51 18.04
CA SER A 216 22.58 -10.71 18.52
C SER A 216 21.58 -11.84 18.24
N LYS A 217 22.07 -13.03 17.87
CA LYS A 217 21.20 -14.18 17.61
C LYS A 217 20.27 -14.50 18.81
N GLN A 218 20.53 -13.91 19.98
CA GLN A 218 19.70 -13.96 21.18
C GLN A 218 18.47 -13.03 21.12
N ASP A 219 18.55 -11.86 20.49
CA ASP A 219 17.42 -10.91 20.42
C ASP A 219 16.42 -11.27 19.31
N GLN A 220 16.91 -11.83 18.20
CA GLN A 220 16.04 -12.49 17.19
C GLN A 220 15.29 -13.68 17.80
N SER A 221 15.93 -14.40 18.73
CA SER A 221 15.27 -15.47 19.49
C SER A 221 14.20 -14.91 20.42
N ALA A 222 14.40 -13.75 21.06
CA ALA A 222 13.39 -13.13 21.92
C ALA A 222 12.18 -12.60 21.13
N PHE A 223 12.40 -12.01 19.95
CA PHE A 223 11.32 -11.57 19.04
C PHE A 223 10.58 -12.75 18.42
N MET A 224 11.28 -13.80 17.99
CA MET A 224 10.66 -15.04 17.51
C MET A 224 9.95 -15.82 18.63
N LYS A 225 10.44 -15.74 19.88
CA LYS A 225 9.76 -16.27 21.08
C LYS A 225 8.51 -15.47 21.44
N PHE A 226 8.54 -14.15 21.23
CA PHE A 226 7.38 -13.27 21.42
C PHE A 226 6.32 -13.52 20.33
N LEU A 227 6.74 -13.62 19.07
CA LEU A 227 5.88 -13.99 17.95
C LEU A 227 5.34 -15.40 18.11
N SER A 228 6.16 -16.35 18.61
CA SER A 228 5.72 -17.72 18.90
C SER A 228 4.72 -17.75 20.07
N ALA A 229 4.93 -16.95 21.12
CA ALA A 229 3.99 -16.81 22.24
C ALA A 229 2.65 -16.20 21.81
N LEU A 230 2.66 -15.27 20.85
CA LEU A 230 1.44 -14.73 20.23
C LEU A 230 0.75 -15.76 19.35
N THR A 231 1.47 -16.54 18.53
CA THR A 231 0.89 -17.64 17.75
C THR A 231 0.35 -18.77 18.63
N GLN A 232 0.91 -18.96 19.83
CA GLN A 232 0.45 -19.92 20.82
C GLN A 232 -0.85 -19.47 21.54
N TYR A 233 -1.16 -18.16 21.53
CA TYR A 233 -2.43 -17.61 22.02
C TYR A 233 -3.58 -17.72 20.99
N PHE A 234 -3.26 -17.76 19.69
CA PHE A 234 -4.25 -17.94 18.60
C PHE A 234 -4.50 -19.41 18.22
N SER A 235 -3.74 -20.34 18.79
CA SER A 235 -3.88 -21.79 18.58
C SER A 235 -4.37 -22.45 19.87
N THR A 236 -5.68 -22.48 20.11
CA THR A 236 -6.22 -23.18 21.27
C THR A 236 -6.25 -24.70 21.02
N SER A 237 -5.52 -25.48 21.84
CA SER A 237 -6.09 -26.33 22.90
C SER A 237 -5.19 -27.53 23.27
N LYS A 238 -5.04 -27.70 24.59
CA LYS A 238 -4.72 -28.90 25.41
C LYS A 238 -3.28 -29.22 25.86
N HIS A 239 -3.21 -29.25 27.20
CA HIS A 239 -2.42 -30.08 28.12
C HIS A 239 -0.92 -29.83 28.35
N GLN A 240 -0.69 -29.00 29.37
CA GLN A 240 0.20 -29.15 30.52
C GLN A 240 0.88 -30.53 30.70
N GLU A 241 2.21 -30.56 30.75
CA GLU A 241 2.99 -31.33 31.71
C GLU A 241 4.38 -30.69 31.92
N SER A 242 4.84 -30.71 33.17
CA SER A 242 6.12 -30.17 33.64
C SER A 242 7.27 -31.15 33.37
N ILE A 243 8.53 -30.70 33.37
CA ILE A 243 9.69 -31.36 33.99
C ILE A 243 10.96 -30.49 33.88
N ASN A 244 11.83 -30.73 34.87
CA ASN A 244 13.04 -30.08 35.31
C ASN A 244 14.15 -29.71 34.30
N SER A 245 14.90 -28.71 34.76
CA SER A 245 16.25 -28.31 34.40
C SER A 245 17.24 -29.44 34.08
N GLN A 246 18.05 -29.25 33.03
CA GLN A 246 19.51 -29.33 33.12
C GLN A 246 20.18 -28.67 31.91
N THR A 247 21.12 -27.77 32.21
CA THR A 247 22.01 -27.02 31.31
C THR A 247 23.11 -27.89 30.73
N ILE A 248 23.36 -27.85 29.40
CA ILE A 248 24.71 -27.80 28.77
C ILE A 248 24.63 -27.12 27.37
N ASN A 249 25.44 -26.10 27.13
CA ASN A 249 25.86 -25.56 25.81
C ASN A 249 27.37 -25.86 25.66
N PRO A 250 28.00 -25.94 24.46
CA PRO A 250 27.79 -25.02 23.33
C PRO A 250 27.94 -25.57 21.87
N MET A 251 27.28 -24.85 20.95
CA MET A 251 27.44 -24.81 19.47
C MET A 251 27.31 -26.10 18.65
N LYS A 252 26.22 -26.18 17.88
CA LYS A 252 26.14 -27.00 16.67
C LYS A 252 25.20 -26.32 15.68
N LYS A 253 25.60 -26.20 14.41
CA LYS A 253 24.75 -25.60 13.36
C LYS A 253 23.39 -26.32 13.36
N ILE A 254 22.33 -25.59 13.69
CA ILE A 254 20.97 -26.12 13.68
C ILE A 254 20.53 -26.13 12.22
N PHE A 255 20.41 -27.32 11.63
CA PHE A 255 19.86 -27.49 10.30
C PHE A 255 18.33 -27.51 10.41
N THR A 256 17.73 -26.36 10.69
CA THR A 256 16.30 -26.23 11.04
C THR A 256 15.38 -26.90 10.02
N SER A 257 15.66 -26.74 8.72
CA SER A 257 14.85 -27.36 7.65
C SER A 257 14.98 -28.88 7.61
N ILE A 258 16.19 -29.41 7.84
CA ILE A 258 16.43 -30.86 7.87
C ILE A 258 15.78 -31.46 9.12
N CYS A 259 15.92 -30.78 10.26
CA CYS A 259 15.24 -31.12 11.51
C CYS A 259 13.72 -31.14 11.37
N ALA A 260 13.14 -30.17 10.67
CA ALA A 260 11.70 -30.13 10.41
C ALA A 260 11.23 -31.29 9.53
N ILE A 261 11.95 -31.61 8.45
CA ILE A 261 11.63 -32.74 7.56
C ILE A 261 11.74 -34.08 8.30
N LEU A 262 12.80 -34.23 9.11
CA LEU A 262 13.04 -35.44 9.90
C LEU A 262 12.23 -35.52 11.20
N SER A 263 11.40 -34.51 11.50
CA SER A 263 10.67 -34.39 12.76
C SER A 263 11.54 -34.55 14.01
N CYS A 264 12.75 -33.99 14.01
CA CYS A 264 13.70 -34.07 15.11
C CYS A 264 14.13 -32.67 15.60
N GLU A 265 14.35 -32.51 16.91
CA GLU A 265 14.71 -31.21 17.49
C GLU A 265 16.16 -30.79 17.17
N HIS A 266 17.07 -31.77 17.09
CA HIS A 266 18.48 -31.53 16.81
C HIS A 266 19.15 -32.76 16.22
N LEU A 267 20.10 -32.53 15.30
CA LEU A 267 20.97 -33.58 14.78
C LEU A 267 22.17 -33.76 15.72
N LEU A 268 22.32 -34.97 16.24
CA LEU A 268 23.50 -35.34 17.01
C LEU A 268 24.72 -35.33 16.09
N SER A 269 25.85 -34.89 16.64
CA SER A 269 27.12 -34.92 15.92
C SER A 269 28.21 -35.32 16.89
N GLN A 270 29.02 -36.25 16.43
CA GLN A 270 30.16 -36.79 17.13
C GLN A 270 31.39 -36.34 16.33
N ASP A 271 32.35 -35.71 17.00
CA ASP A 271 33.58 -35.20 16.39
C ASP A 271 33.37 -34.32 15.14
N GLY A 272 32.33 -33.47 15.17
CA GLY A 272 32.02 -32.56 14.06
C GLY A 272 31.37 -33.22 12.83
N LYS A 273 31.07 -34.53 12.88
CA LYS A 273 30.35 -35.26 11.84
C LYS A 273 28.91 -35.56 12.27
N ILE A 274 27.96 -35.39 11.35
CA ILE A 274 26.55 -35.79 11.51
C ILE A 274 26.35 -37.06 10.68
N THR A 275 25.79 -38.09 11.28
CA THR A 275 25.42 -39.35 10.62
C THR A 275 23.92 -39.42 10.50
N LEU A 276 23.41 -39.62 9.29
CA LEU A 276 22.00 -39.91 9.01
C LEU A 276 21.89 -41.36 8.57
N ASP A 277 20.83 -42.04 8.97
CA ASP A 277 20.51 -43.37 8.44
C ASP A 277 19.81 -43.28 7.07
N ASP A 278 19.73 -44.42 6.37
CA ASP A 278 19.15 -44.49 5.03
C ASP A 278 17.67 -44.06 5.04
N ALA A 279 16.91 -44.33 6.11
CA ALA A 279 15.50 -43.93 6.20
C ALA A 279 15.33 -42.41 6.36
N GLN A 280 16.24 -41.76 7.09
CA GLN A 280 16.29 -40.30 7.20
C GLN A 280 16.67 -39.67 5.85
N LEU A 281 17.63 -40.26 5.13
CA LEU A 281 17.98 -39.80 3.78
C LEU A 281 16.82 -39.98 2.80
N ASP A 282 16.09 -41.10 2.84
CA ASP A 282 14.89 -41.35 2.03
C ASP A 282 13.78 -40.34 2.32
N THR A 283 13.61 -39.95 3.59
CA THR A 283 12.63 -38.93 4.00
C THR A 283 12.99 -37.56 3.43
N ILE A 284 14.27 -37.19 3.47
CA ILE A 284 14.77 -35.94 2.88
C ILE A 284 14.62 -35.95 1.35
N GLU A 285 15.00 -37.05 0.69
CA GLU A 285 14.88 -37.19 -0.76
C GLU A 285 13.43 -37.12 -1.22
N SER A 286 12.51 -37.73 -0.47
CA SER A 286 11.07 -37.67 -0.72
C SER A 286 10.53 -36.24 -0.58
N ALA A 287 10.95 -35.51 0.46
CA ALA A 287 10.55 -34.12 0.67
C ALA A 287 11.09 -33.20 -0.45
N ILE A 288 12.36 -33.34 -0.83
CA ILE A 288 12.97 -32.57 -1.92
C ILE A 288 12.29 -32.88 -3.25
N SER A 289 11.95 -34.14 -3.50
CA SER A 289 11.24 -34.55 -4.72
C SER A 289 9.82 -33.97 -4.77
N ALA A 290 9.11 -33.94 -3.64
CA ALA A 290 7.78 -33.33 -3.54
C ALA A 290 7.82 -31.81 -3.75
N ASP A 291 8.79 -31.11 -3.16
CA ASP A 291 8.99 -29.67 -3.37
C ASP A 291 9.33 -29.37 -4.82
N LYS A 292 10.19 -30.18 -5.45
CA LYS A 292 10.54 -30.04 -6.87
C LYS A 292 9.33 -30.25 -7.78
N GLN A 293 8.46 -31.21 -7.45
CA GLN A 293 7.22 -31.41 -8.18
C GLN A 293 6.29 -30.20 -8.02
N THR A 294 6.13 -29.70 -6.79
CA THR A 294 5.32 -28.50 -6.50
C THR A 294 5.83 -27.27 -7.28
N ILE A 295 7.14 -27.08 -7.36
CA ILE A 295 7.76 -26.00 -8.15
C ILE A 295 7.45 -26.17 -9.65
N ASN A 296 7.50 -27.39 -10.17
CA ASN A 296 7.16 -27.65 -11.58
C ASN A 296 5.69 -27.36 -11.86
N ASP A 297 4.80 -27.77 -10.96
CA ASP A 297 3.35 -27.55 -11.10
C ASP A 297 3.01 -26.06 -11.04
N LEU A 298 3.58 -25.32 -10.08
CA LEU A 298 3.44 -23.86 -9.99
C LEU A 298 3.98 -23.15 -11.24
N ASN A 299 5.11 -23.60 -11.78
CA ASN A 299 5.64 -23.04 -13.02
C ASN A 299 4.71 -23.29 -14.22
N ALA A 300 4.10 -24.47 -14.31
CA ALA A 300 3.12 -24.78 -15.35
C ALA A 300 1.86 -23.91 -15.22
N GLU A 301 1.38 -23.69 -14.01
CA GLU A 301 0.25 -22.81 -13.71
C GLU A 301 0.57 -21.35 -14.10
N ILE A 302 1.75 -20.85 -13.74
CA ILE A 302 2.22 -19.51 -14.12
C ILE A 302 2.25 -19.33 -15.63
N GLN A 303 2.70 -20.33 -16.41
CA GLN A 303 2.68 -20.24 -17.87
C GLN A 303 1.26 -20.22 -18.44
N THR A 304 0.35 -20.97 -17.84
CA THR A 304 -1.07 -20.98 -18.21
C THR A 304 -1.69 -19.61 -17.98
N LEU A 305 -1.55 -19.07 -16.77
CA LEU A 305 -2.05 -17.74 -16.40
C LEU A 305 -1.45 -16.62 -17.26
N LYS A 306 -0.17 -16.74 -17.63
CA LYS A 306 0.49 -15.78 -18.52
C LYS A 306 -0.13 -15.79 -19.93
N THR A 307 -0.44 -16.98 -20.43
CA THR A 307 -1.08 -17.15 -21.75
C THR A 307 -2.51 -16.61 -21.74
N GLU A 308 -3.26 -16.88 -20.68
CA GLU A 308 -4.63 -16.37 -20.50
C GLU A 308 -4.64 -14.84 -20.39
N LYS A 309 -3.73 -14.27 -19.60
CA LYS A 309 -3.56 -12.82 -19.47
C LYS A 309 -3.25 -12.16 -20.82
N GLN A 310 -2.39 -12.77 -21.64
CA GLN A 310 -2.09 -12.25 -22.97
C GLN A 310 -3.33 -12.28 -23.87
N THR A 311 -4.07 -13.39 -23.85
CA THR A 311 -5.33 -13.54 -24.61
C THR A 311 -6.36 -12.48 -24.23
N LEU A 312 -6.55 -12.23 -22.93
CA LEU A 312 -7.47 -11.20 -22.45
C LEU A 312 -6.99 -9.79 -22.82
N SER A 313 -5.68 -9.55 -22.79
CA SER A 313 -5.09 -8.27 -23.22
C SER A 313 -5.36 -8.02 -24.70
N ASP A 314 -5.19 -9.04 -25.55
CA ASP A 314 -5.41 -8.94 -26.99
C ASP A 314 -6.91 -8.72 -27.31
N ALA A 315 -7.81 -9.43 -26.61
CA ALA A 315 -9.25 -9.22 -26.72
C ALA A 315 -9.67 -7.80 -26.31
N ASN A 316 -9.11 -7.27 -25.22
CA ASN A 316 -9.37 -5.89 -24.79
C ASN A 316 -8.89 -4.86 -25.81
N ALA A 317 -7.72 -5.08 -26.43
CA ALA A 317 -7.22 -4.21 -27.49
C ALA A 317 -8.15 -4.23 -28.72
N GLN A 318 -8.67 -5.41 -29.08
CA GLN A 318 -9.65 -5.54 -30.17
C GLN A 318 -10.96 -4.80 -29.86
N LEU A 319 -11.52 -4.98 -28.65
CA LEU A 319 -12.73 -4.27 -28.23
C LEU A 319 -12.53 -2.76 -28.21
N GLN A 320 -11.38 -2.27 -27.76
CA GLN A 320 -11.06 -0.84 -27.80
C GLN A 320 -11.00 -0.32 -29.23
N ASN A 321 -10.41 -1.07 -30.16
CA ASN A 321 -10.38 -0.71 -31.58
C ASN A 321 -11.79 -0.72 -32.19
N GLU A 322 -12.63 -1.68 -31.84
CA GLU A 322 -14.02 -1.73 -32.30
C GLU A 322 -14.84 -0.55 -31.75
N VAL A 323 -14.74 -0.26 -30.45
CA VAL A 323 -15.39 0.91 -29.83
C VAL A 323 -14.92 2.21 -30.49
N ASN A 324 -13.63 2.36 -30.78
CA ASN A 324 -13.10 3.53 -31.47
C ASN A 324 -13.62 3.63 -32.92
N THR A 325 -13.73 2.50 -33.62
CA THR A 325 -14.31 2.44 -34.97
C THR A 325 -15.79 2.83 -34.94
N LEU A 326 -16.57 2.32 -33.98
CA LEU A 326 -17.99 2.64 -33.80
C LEU A 326 -18.20 4.11 -33.43
N LYS A 327 -17.33 4.70 -32.61
CA LYS A 327 -17.35 6.15 -32.31
C LYS A 327 -17.07 7.04 -33.52
N GLN A 328 -16.34 6.52 -34.51
CA GLN A 328 -16.02 7.24 -35.76
C GLN A 328 -17.08 7.05 -36.84
N LYS A 329 -17.98 6.06 -36.71
CA LYS A 329 -19.16 5.98 -37.58
C LYS A 329 -20.04 7.21 -37.29
N PRO A 330 -20.56 7.90 -38.32
CA PRO A 330 -21.61 8.89 -38.12
C PRO A 330 -22.72 8.24 -37.30
N GLY A 331 -23.14 8.88 -36.20
CA GLY A 331 -24.41 8.49 -35.58
C GLY A 331 -25.47 8.60 -36.66
N ASP A 332 -26.23 7.53 -36.90
CA ASP A 332 -27.34 7.57 -37.84
C ASP A 332 -28.21 8.77 -37.47
N THR A 333 -28.21 9.78 -38.34
CA THR A 333 -29.20 10.85 -38.26
C THR A 333 -30.55 10.17 -38.42
N THR A 334 -31.36 10.16 -37.36
CA THR A 334 -32.81 9.95 -37.46
C THR A 334 -33.45 11.16 -38.14
N ALA A 335 -33.01 11.45 -39.37
CA ALA A 335 -33.54 12.46 -40.26
C ALA A 335 -34.21 11.78 -41.45
N HIS A 336 -35.04 10.78 -41.16
CA HIS A 336 -35.97 10.23 -42.14
C HIS A 336 -37.23 9.74 -41.43
N VAL A 337 -38.19 10.65 -41.24
CA VAL A 337 -39.60 10.26 -41.36
C VAL A 337 -39.78 9.92 -42.83
N VAL A 338 -39.59 8.65 -43.19
CA VAL A 338 -39.99 8.15 -44.50
C VAL A 338 -41.51 8.01 -44.46
N ASN A 339 -42.20 9.06 -44.92
CA ASN A 339 -43.58 8.95 -45.35
C ASN A 339 -43.58 8.46 -46.80
N ASP A 340 -43.40 7.15 -47.01
CA ASP A 340 -43.61 6.54 -48.32
C ASP A 340 -44.78 5.57 -48.24
N GLN A 341 -45.96 6.12 -48.54
CA GLN A 341 -46.93 5.39 -49.35
C GLN A 341 -46.22 4.97 -50.64
N HIS A 342 -45.76 3.71 -50.71
CA HIS A 342 -45.92 2.78 -51.83
C HIS A 342 -44.91 1.61 -51.75
N GLN A 343 -45.45 0.43 -51.44
CA GLN A 343 -45.07 -0.89 -51.98
C GLN A 343 -43.57 -1.24 -52.07
N GLN A 344 -42.97 -1.65 -50.95
CA GLN A 344 -42.00 -2.75 -50.95
C GLN A 344 -42.32 -3.71 -49.79
N GLN A 345 -42.65 -4.96 -50.13
CA GLN A 345 -42.97 -6.03 -49.19
C GLN A 345 -41.74 -6.34 -48.33
N ARG A 346 -41.78 -5.96 -47.04
CA ARG A 346 -40.89 -6.53 -46.02
C ARG A 346 -41.22 -8.03 -45.94
N THR A 347 -40.31 -8.87 -46.42
CA THR A 347 -40.58 -10.31 -46.64
C THR A 347 -40.32 -11.18 -45.40
N GLU A 348 -39.78 -10.61 -44.32
CA GLU A 348 -39.55 -11.33 -43.06
C GLU A 348 -40.13 -10.54 -41.90
N LYS A 349 -41.01 -11.19 -41.13
CA LYS A 349 -41.59 -10.65 -39.91
C LYS A 349 -40.59 -10.80 -38.78
N THR A 350 -40.48 -9.78 -37.95
CA THR A 350 -39.68 -9.87 -36.72
C THR A 350 -40.35 -10.82 -35.72
N GLU A 351 -39.58 -11.48 -34.86
CA GLU A 351 -40.11 -12.39 -33.83
C GLU A 351 -41.18 -11.72 -32.94
N ALA A 352 -41.04 -10.41 -32.70
CA ALA A 352 -42.04 -9.63 -31.99
C ALA A 352 -43.37 -9.52 -32.76
N GLU A 353 -43.33 -9.28 -34.08
CA GLU A 353 -44.52 -9.20 -34.94
C GLU A 353 -45.24 -10.56 -35.02
N GLU A 354 -44.49 -11.66 -35.13
CA GLU A 354 -45.06 -13.02 -35.06
C GLU A 354 -45.71 -13.32 -33.72
N TYR A 355 -45.09 -12.90 -32.61
CA TYR A 355 -45.66 -13.05 -31.28
C TYR A 355 -46.98 -12.30 -31.14
N PHE A 356 -47.04 -11.04 -31.58
CA PHE A 356 -48.28 -10.24 -31.48
C PHE A 356 -49.39 -10.76 -32.39
N GLU A 357 -49.07 -11.24 -33.59
CA GLU A 357 -50.06 -11.88 -34.47
C GLU A 357 -50.57 -13.20 -33.90
N SER A 358 -49.70 -14.04 -33.33
CA SER A 358 -50.10 -15.29 -32.69
C SER A 358 -51.08 -15.04 -31.55
N ARG A 359 -50.83 -13.99 -30.75
CA ARG A 359 -51.72 -13.57 -29.66
C ARG A 359 -53.05 -13.04 -30.18
N ALA A 360 -53.02 -12.21 -31.21
CA ALA A 360 -54.23 -11.65 -31.82
C ALA A 360 -55.10 -12.76 -32.45
N SER A 361 -54.48 -13.74 -33.11
CA SER A 361 -55.16 -14.90 -33.66
C SER A 361 -55.76 -15.78 -32.57
N ALA A 362 -55.04 -16.01 -31.46
CA ALA A 362 -55.54 -16.78 -30.34
C ALA A 362 -56.73 -16.09 -29.64
N GLN A 363 -56.65 -14.76 -29.50
CA GLN A 363 -57.73 -13.94 -28.95
C GLN A 363 -58.98 -13.98 -29.85
N SER A 364 -58.81 -13.82 -31.16
CA SER A 364 -59.91 -13.93 -32.12
C SER A 364 -60.56 -15.31 -32.11
N LEU A 365 -59.77 -16.38 -31.91
CA LEU A 365 -60.30 -17.74 -31.81
C LEU A 365 -61.12 -17.90 -30.52
N PHE A 366 -60.61 -17.39 -29.40
CA PHE A 366 -61.30 -17.38 -28.11
C PHE A 366 -62.63 -16.61 -28.18
N ASP A 367 -62.61 -15.42 -28.79
CA ASP A 367 -63.79 -14.57 -28.95
C ASP A 367 -64.84 -15.16 -29.93
N SER A 368 -64.45 -16.18 -30.72
CA SER A 368 -65.32 -16.87 -31.69
C SER A 368 -65.95 -18.17 -31.16
N LEU A 369 -65.62 -18.57 -29.93
CA LEU A 369 -66.27 -19.71 -29.29
C LEU A 369 -67.68 -19.30 -28.79
N PRO A 370 -68.71 -20.14 -28.99
CA PRO A 370 -70.11 -19.82 -28.68
C PRO A 370 -70.42 -19.76 -27.17
#